data_AF-A0A7J4U312-F1
#
_entry.id   AF-A0A7J4U312-F1
#
_cell.length_a   1.000
_cell.length_b   1.000
_cell.length_c   1.000
_cell.angle_alpha   90.00
_cell.angle_beta   90.00
_cell.angle_gamma   90.00
#
_symmetry.space_group_name_H-M   'P 1'
#
loop_
_entity.id
_entity.type
_entity.pdbx_description
1 polymer ?
#
loop_
_entity_poly.entity_id
_entity_poly.type
_entity_poly.pdbx_seq_one_letter_code
_entity_poly.pdbx_strand_id
1 'polypeptide(L)'
;MEYIAPPDKYFYTSDKKVLTNLYQLSEYIADCNQEKYSEHVNKDKNDFASWVQYVLGLVELADEIRRTNNQQEFAKILNEFVNSKKENYSVGKENHVELKEDHDDKEDAINNPTNNLTNASINDVAHENNNADIANTSSKSIAESKFREWTDEELEKFSKFGFKNQESDDEKAALLLYQLNELMNMVKDLRKSEKNVLIPDLMLRILDSKIAFYKVARKEEDYDKIISMFNEIKREIDYCSQETPYSFTDEIIKTLELQRVVMKKI
;
A
#
# COMPACT_ATOMS: atom_id res chain seq x y z
N MET A 1 1.14 -3.34 9.53
CA MET A 1 0.41 -3.10 8.27
C MET A 1 -0.20 -4.40 7.83
N GLU A 2 -1.49 -4.40 7.53
CA GLU A 2 -2.15 -5.56 6.94
C GLU A 2 -1.90 -5.53 5.43
N TYR A 3 -1.32 -6.60 4.89
CA TYR A 3 -1.12 -6.75 3.44
C TYR A 3 -2.46 -7.09 2.79
N ILE A 4 -3.28 -6.07 2.55
CA ILE A 4 -4.63 -6.17 1.99
C ILE A 4 -4.57 -5.92 0.48
N ALA A 5 -5.12 -6.87 -0.29
CA ALA A 5 -5.33 -6.73 -1.72
C ALA A 5 -6.45 -5.72 -2.01
N PRO A 6 -6.38 -4.96 -3.12
CA PRO A 6 -7.50 -4.13 -3.53
C PRO A 6 -8.71 -5.02 -3.96
N PRO A 7 -9.96 -4.53 -3.83
CA PRO A 7 -11.17 -5.35 -4.03
C PRO A 7 -11.29 -6.02 -5.41
N ASP A 8 -10.75 -5.40 -6.45
CA ASP A 8 -10.71 -5.91 -7.82
C ASP A 8 -9.66 -7.01 -8.04
N LYS A 9 -8.81 -7.27 -7.04
CA LYS A 9 -7.71 -8.24 -7.09
C LYS A 9 -7.72 -9.25 -5.94
N TYR A 10 -8.87 -9.47 -5.31
CA TYR A 10 -9.00 -10.59 -4.38
C TYR A 10 -8.70 -11.92 -5.05
N PHE A 11 -8.18 -12.87 -4.28
CA PHE A 11 -7.93 -14.22 -4.77
C PHE A 11 -9.17 -15.09 -4.56
N TYR A 12 -9.67 -15.67 -5.65
CA TYR A 12 -10.83 -16.55 -5.62
C TYR A 12 -10.36 -18.00 -5.73
N THR A 13 -10.57 -18.76 -4.67
CA THR A 13 -10.21 -20.18 -4.64
C THR A 13 -11.28 -21.03 -5.32
N SER A 14 -10.94 -22.26 -5.67
CA SER A 14 -11.84 -23.19 -6.34
C SER A 14 -12.98 -23.70 -5.46
N ASP A 15 -12.83 -23.61 -4.14
CA ASP A 15 -13.89 -23.85 -3.15
C ASP A 15 -14.74 -22.61 -2.85
N LYS A 16 -14.63 -21.56 -3.69
CA LYS A 16 -15.39 -20.30 -3.62
C LYS A 16 -15.10 -19.44 -2.38
N LYS A 17 -13.95 -19.65 -1.73
CA LYS A 17 -13.47 -18.71 -0.71
C LYS A 17 -12.80 -17.52 -1.40
N VAL A 18 -12.85 -16.38 -0.71
CA VAL A 18 -12.26 -15.12 -1.18
C VAL A 18 -11.18 -14.73 -0.19
N LEU A 19 -9.94 -14.64 -0.67
CA LEU A 19 -8.80 -14.23 0.15
C LEU A 19 -8.49 -12.76 -0.18
N THR A 20 -8.58 -11.92 0.84
CA THR A 20 -8.40 -10.46 0.70
C THR A 20 -7.04 -9.99 1.19
N ASN A 21 -6.32 -10.81 1.96
CA ASN A 21 -5.04 -10.44 2.55
C ASN A 21 -4.15 -11.67 2.81
N LEU A 22 -2.89 -11.41 3.18
CA LEU A 22 -1.89 -12.46 3.43
C LEU A 22 -2.23 -13.37 4.62
N TYR A 23 -2.91 -12.85 5.65
CA TYR A 23 -3.27 -13.61 6.83
C TYR A 23 -4.33 -14.67 6.51
N GLN A 24 -5.38 -14.28 5.76
CA GLN A 24 -6.40 -15.21 5.26
C GLN A 24 -5.80 -16.28 4.34
N LEU A 25 -4.77 -15.94 3.55
CA LEU A 25 -4.04 -16.93 2.77
C LEU A 25 -3.33 -17.93 3.70
N SER A 26 -2.66 -17.48 4.76
CA SER A 26 -1.99 -18.38 5.70
C SER A 26 -2.97 -19.36 6.36
N GLU A 27 -4.11 -18.86 6.85
CA GLU A 27 -5.17 -19.69 7.42
C GLU A 27 -5.74 -20.68 6.39
N TYR A 28 -6.00 -20.20 5.17
CA TYR A 28 -6.49 -21.06 4.10
C TYR A 28 -5.50 -22.18 3.77
N ILE A 29 -4.20 -21.90 3.64
CA ILE A 29 -3.20 -22.93 3.32
C ILE A 29 -3.04 -23.94 4.46
N ALA A 30 -3.16 -23.51 5.72
CA ALA A 30 -3.11 -24.42 6.87
C ALA A 30 -4.27 -25.44 6.88
N ASP A 31 -5.46 -25.00 6.48
CA ASP A 31 -6.69 -25.81 6.57
C ASP A 31 -7.14 -26.45 5.26
N CYS A 32 -6.58 -26.05 4.11
CA CYS A 32 -7.07 -26.54 2.82
C CYS A 32 -6.71 -28.01 2.55
N ASN A 33 -7.57 -28.70 1.80
CA ASN A 33 -7.28 -30.07 1.37
C ASN A 33 -6.19 -30.09 0.30
N GLN A 34 -5.33 -31.11 0.33
CA GLN A 34 -4.23 -31.28 -0.64
C GLN A 34 -4.70 -31.25 -2.10
N GLU A 35 -5.89 -31.80 -2.39
CA GLU A 35 -6.50 -31.74 -3.74
C GLU A 35 -6.73 -30.29 -4.18
N LYS A 36 -7.33 -29.46 -3.30
CA LYS A 36 -7.59 -28.04 -3.58
C LYS A 36 -6.30 -27.23 -3.65
N TYR A 37 -5.32 -27.54 -2.82
CA TYR A 37 -3.99 -26.94 -2.91
C TYR A 37 -3.34 -27.22 -4.28
N SER A 38 -3.42 -28.47 -4.75
CA SER A 38 -2.78 -28.92 -5.99
C SER A 38 -3.41 -28.32 -7.27
N GLU A 39 -4.64 -27.81 -7.19
CA GLU A 39 -5.28 -27.07 -8.30
C GLU A 39 -4.60 -25.71 -8.57
N HIS A 40 -4.03 -25.09 -7.53
CA HIS A 40 -3.36 -23.78 -7.60
C HIS A 40 -1.83 -23.90 -7.61
N VAL A 41 -1.28 -24.96 -7.00
CA VAL A 41 0.16 -25.21 -6.88
C VAL A 41 0.51 -26.56 -7.48
N ASN A 42 1.29 -26.54 -8.55
CA ASN A 42 1.84 -27.74 -9.17
C ASN A 42 3.30 -27.48 -9.61
N LYS A 43 3.88 -28.40 -10.39
CA LYS A 43 5.28 -28.27 -10.83
C LYS A 43 5.52 -27.11 -11.79
N ASP A 44 4.48 -26.69 -12.51
CA ASP A 44 4.57 -25.71 -13.59
C ASP A 44 4.07 -24.33 -13.16
N LYS A 45 3.17 -24.26 -12.18
CA LYS A 45 2.56 -23.02 -11.69
C LYS A 45 2.36 -22.99 -10.19
N ASN A 46 2.34 -21.78 -9.65
CA ASN A 46 1.97 -21.49 -8.27
C ASN A 46 1.19 -20.18 -8.24
N ASP A 47 -0.13 -20.29 -8.32
CA ASP A 47 -1.04 -19.15 -8.47
C ASP A 47 -1.00 -18.24 -7.22
N PHE A 48 -0.79 -18.82 -6.03
CA PHE A 48 -0.60 -18.06 -4.80
C PHE A 48 0.66 -17.21 -4.83
N ALA A 49 1.79 -17.75 -5.30
CA ALA A 49 3.03 -16.99 -5.43
C ALA A 49 2.88 -15.80 -6.38
N SER A 50 2.21 -15.99 -7.52
CA SER A 50 1.92 -14.91 -8.46
C SER A 50 1.03 -13.84 -7.83
N TRP A 51 0.01 -14.23 -7.08
CA TRP A 51 -0.86 -13.28 -6.37
C TRP A 51 -0.09 -12.47 -5.32
N VAL A 52 0.71 -13.12 -4.49
CA VAL A 52 1.56 -12.48 -3.46
C VAL A 52 2.54 -11.48 -4.10
N GLN A 53 3.15 -11.84 -5.23
CA GLN A 53 4.08 -10.95 -5.94
C GLN A 53 3.37 -9.74 -6.56
N TYR A 54 2.36 -9.99 -7.38
CA TYR A 54 1.81 -8.97 -8.28
C TYR A 54 0.65 -8.17 -7.67
N VAL A 55 -0.03 -8.71 -6.66
CA VAL A 55 -1.13 -8.04 -5.96
C VAL A 55 -0.67 -7.43 -4.65
N LEU A 56 0.07 -8.19 -3.84
CA LEU A 56 0.54 -7.70 -2.53
C LEU A 56 1.92 -7.03 -2.59
N GLY A 57 2.64 -7.14 -3.71
CA GLY A 57 3.95 -6.50 -3.90
C GLY A 57 5.08 -7.17 -3.12
N LEU A 58 4.87 -8.40 -2.62
CA LEU A 58 5.82 -9.11 -1.75
C LEU A 58 6.71 -10.04 -2.56
N VAL A 59 7.66 -9.47 -3.28
CA VAL A 59 8.50 -10.20 -4.24
C VAL A 59 9.35 -11.29 -3.57
N GLU A 60 10.01 -10.97 -2.46
CA GLU A 60 10.90 -11.92 -1.75
C GLU A 60 10.13 -13.13 -1.22
N LEU A 61 9.01 -12.88 -0.54
CA LEU A 61 8.13 -13.94 -0.03
C LEU A 61 7.58 -14.79 -1.18
N ALA A 62 7.16 -14.16 -2.27
CA ALA A 62 6.65 -14.86 -3.44
C ALA A 62 7.71 -15.78 -4.08
N ASP A 63 8.96 -15.33 -4.14
CA ASP A 63 10.06 -16.14 -4.67
C ASP A 63 10.39 -17.33 -3.75
N GLU A 64 10.28 -17.14 -2.43
CA GLU A 64 10.46 -18.21 -1.45
C GLU A 64 9.36 -19.28 -1.57
N ILE A 65 8.09 -18.87 -1.52
CA ILE A 65 6.96 -19.81 -1.62
C ILE A 65 6.84 -20.47 -3.00
N ARG A 66 7.39 -19.85 -4.06
CA ARG A 66 7.43 -20.45 -5.40
C ARG A 66 8.35 -21.67 -5.47
N ARG A 67 9.36 -21.75 -4.61
CA ARG A 67 10.33 -22.86 -4.57
C ARG A 67 9.79 -24.09 -3.86
N THR A 68 8.71 -23.95 -3.11
CA THR A 68 8.06 -25.08 -2.44
C THR A 68 6.78 -25.50 -3.16
N ASN A 69 6.57 -26.81 -3.23
CA ASN A 69 5.34 -27.44 -3.66
C ASN A 69 4.67 -28.23 -2.52
N ASN A 70 5.25 -28.16 -1.32
CA ASN A 70 4.74 -28.84 -0.15
C ASN A 70 3.87 -27.86 0.64
N GLN A 71 2.60 -28.22 0.84
CA GLN A 71 1.63 -27.37 1.54
C GLN A 71 2.07 -27.01 2.97
N GLN A 72 2.67 -27.94 3.70
CA GLN A 72 3.10 -27.72 5.09
C GLN A 72 4.29 -26.76 5.17
N GLU A 73 5.24 -26.90 4.25
CA GLU A 73 6.38 -25.99 4.14
C GLU A 73 5.93 -24.59 3.72
N PHE A 74 4.99 -24.51 2.76
CA PHE A 74 4.37 -23.26 2.34
C PHE A 74 3.69 -22.55 3.53
N ALA A 75 2.86 -23.28 4.30
CA ALA A 75 2.20 -22.75 5.49
C ALA A 75 3.21 -22.25 6.54
N LYS A 76 4.32 -22.97 6.71
CA LYS A 76 5.40 -22.59 7.63
C LYS A 76 6.04 -21.27 7.20
N ILE A 77 6.44 -21.13 5.94
CA ILE A 77 7.07 -19.91 5.39
C ILE A 77 6.13 -18.71 5.59
N LEU A 78 4.84 -18.85 5.27
CA LEU A 78 3.86 -17.78 5.48
C LEU A 78 3.73 -17.39 6.95
N ASN A 79 3.63 -18.36 7.86
CA ASN A 79 3.49 -18.08 9.29
C ASN A 79 4.73 -17.42 9.87
N GLU A 80 5.93 -17.86 9.48
CA GLU A 80 7.20 -17.23 9.88
C GLU A 80 7.25 -15.76 9.41
N PHE A 81 6.86 -15.50 8.15
CA PHE A 81 6.80 -14.14 7.62
C PHE A 81 5.80 -13.27 8.39
N VAL A 82 4.57 -13.76 8.62
CA VAL A 82 3.52 -13.02 9.34
C VAL A 82 3.95 -12.73 10.79
N ASN A 83 4.57 -13.69 11.48
CA ASN A 83 5.03 -13.52 12.85
C ASN A 83 6.22 -12.57 12.96
N SER A 84 7.20 -12.68 12.05
CA SER A 84 8.33 -11.75 11.96
C SER A 84 7.85 -10.31 11.80
N LYS A 85 6.81 -10.07 11.01
CA LYS A 85 6.22 -8.73 10.89
C LYS A 85 5.56 -8.27 12.18
N LYS A 86 4.83 -9.13 12.90
CA LYS A 86 4.21 -8.79 14.19
C LYS A 86 5.24 -8.35 15.23
N GLU A 87 6.35 -9.06 15.36
CA GLU A 87 7.41 -8.74 16.34
C GLU A 87 8.06 -7.38 16.07
N ASN A 88 8.33 -7.08 14.79
CA ASN A 88 8.88 -5.79 14.38
C ASN A 88 7.95 -4.60 14.68
N TYR A 89 6.63 -4.83 14.84
CA TYR A 89 5.69 -3.77 15.23
C TYR A 89 5.64 -3.53 16.74
N SER A 90 5.88 -4.56 17.56
CA SER A 90 5.84 -4.43 19.03
C SER A 90 7.05 -3.67 19.57
N VAL A 91 8.23 -3.88 18.98
CA VAL A 91 9.50 -3.25 19.43
C VAL A 91 9.54 -1.73 19.16
N GLY A 92 8.69 -1.22 18.27
CA GLY A 92 8.61 0.22 17.95
C GLY A 92 7.76 1.07 18.89
N LYS A 93 7.05 0.49 19.87
CA LYS A 93 6.13 1.23 20.76
C LYS A 93 6.65 1.48 22.19
N GLU A 94 7.76 0.87 22.61
CA GLU A 94 8.25 0.99 24.00
C GLU A 94 9.31 2.11 24.21
N ASN A 95 9.56 2.97 23.22
CA ASN A 95 10.37 4.19 23.42
C ASN A 95 9.49 5.45 23.62
N HIS A 96 8.31 5.31 24.23
CA HIS A 96 7.63 6.45 24.83
C HIS A 96 8.12 6.58 26.27
N VAL A 97 8.88 7.65 26.52
CA VAL A 97 9.37 8.08 27.83
C VAL A 97 8.25 7.97 28.87
N GLU A 98 8.43 7.07 29.81
CA GLU A 98 7.72 6.99 31.07
C GLU A 98 8.11 8.24 31.88
N LEU A 99 7.30 9.29 31.77
CA LEU A 99 7.33 10.37 32.75
C LEU A 99 6.84 9.76 34.06
N LYS A 100 7.78 9.56 34.98
CA LYS A 100 7.53 9.21 36.37
C LYS A 100 6.64 10.29 36.98
N GLU A 101 5.33 10.03 37.04
CA GLU A 101 4.50 10.64 38.06
C GLU A 101 4.66 9.80 39.31
N ASP A 102 5.45 10.35 40.25
CA ASP A 102 5.49 9.89 41.62
C ASP A 102 4.08 10.06 42.21
N HIS A 103 3.33 8.96 42.35
CA HIS A 103 2.09 8.99 43.13
C HIS A 103 2.11 7.90 44.21
N ASP A 104 2.16 8.39 45.44
CA ASP A 104 2.20 7.69 46.72
C ASP A 104 1.18 6.56 46.87
N ASP A 105 1.69 5.49 47.48
CA ASP A 105 0.99 4.35 48.05
C ASP A 105 -0.17 4.76 48.97
N LYS A 106 -1.35 4.15 48.76
CA LYS A 106 -2.16 3.61 49.87
C LYS A 106 -2.86 2.32 49.47
N GLU A 107 -2.53 1.28 50.23
CA GLU A 107 -3.22 0.01 50.38
C GLU A 107 -4.71 0.23 50.71
N ASP A 108 -5.57 -0.68 50.23
CA ASP A 108 -6.40 -1.48 51.12
C ASP A 108 -7.00 -2.68 50.37
N ALA A 109 -6.82 -3.85 50.99
CA ALA A 109 -7.36 -5.14 50.58
C ALA A 109 -8.89 -5.19 50.71
N ILE A 110 -9.56 -6.09 49.96
CA ILE A 110 -10.71 -6.92 50.40
C ILE A 110 -11.10 -7.95 49.30
N ASN A 111 -10.92 -9.22 49.64
CA ASN A 111 -11.75 -10.44 49.42
C ASN A 111 -12.48 -10.73 48.07
N ASN A 112 -12.14 -11.92 47.52
CA ASN A 112 -12.95 -12.92 46.78
C ASN A 112 -14.35 -13.20 47.42
N PRO A 113 -15.31 -14.00 46.85
CA PRO A 113 -15.28 -14.92 45.68
C PRO A 113 -16.58 -14.99 44.78
N THR A 114 -16.53 -15.82 43.72
CA THR A 114 -17.63 -16.62 43.09
C THR A 114 -19.03 -16.04 42.83
N ASN A 115 -19.54 -16.15 41.59
CA ASN A 115 -20.68 -17.04 41.30
C ASN A 115 -21.10 -17.15 39.82
N ASN A 116 -21.75 -18.30 39.58
CA ASN A 116 -22.26 -18.92 38.36
C ASN A 116 -23.44 -18.24 37.66
N LEU A 117 -23.62 -18.63 36.39
CA LEU A 117 -24.85 -18.87 35.61
C LEU A 117 -26.08 -17.96 35.81
N THR A 118 -26.67 -17.51 34.69
CA THR A 118 -28.08 -17.84 34.35
C THR A 118 -28.46 -17.44 32.92
N ASN A 119 -29.38 -18.25 32.39
CA ASN A 119 -30.06 -18.17 31.10
C ASN A 119 -31.12 -17.05 31.04
N ALA A 120 -31.47 -16.65 29.81
CA ALA A 120 -32.81 -16.35 29.26
C ALA A 120 -32.70 -15.20 28.24
N SER A 121 -32.94 -15.38 26.94
CA SER A 121 -34.21 -15.64 26.24
C SER A 121 -35.12 -14.40 26.12
N ILE A 122 -35.54 -14.17 24.86
CA ILE A 122 -36.73 -13.44 24.37
C ILE A 122 -36.65 -11.90 24.29
N ASN A 123 -36.62 -11.36 23.06
CA ASN A 123 -37.74 -10.56 22.50
C ASN A 123 -37.49 -10.15 21.04
N ASP A 124 -38.35 -10.70 20.18
CA ASP A 124 -38.80 -10.12 18.92
C ASP A 124 -39.42 -8.73 19.15
N VAL A 125 -38.98 -7.72 18.40
CA VAL A 125 -39.82 -6.57 18.04
C VAL A 125 -39.46 -6.13 16.61
N ALA A 126 -40.41 -6.29 15.71
CA ALA A 126 -40.43 -5.64 14.42
C ALA A 126 -40.74 -4.15 14.59
N HIS A 127 -40.01 -3.28 13.89
CA HIS A 127 -40.50 -1.96 13.53
C HIS A 127 -40.01 -1.58 12.13
N GLU A 128 -40.98 -1.42 11.24
CA GLU A 128 -40.84 -0.75 9.95
C GLU A 128 -40.58 0.76 10.12
N ASN A 129 -40.03 1.32 9.04
CA ASN A 129 -40.28 2.63 8.45
C ASN A 129 -39.29 3.78 8.68
N ASN A 130 -38.76 4.21 7.52
CA ASN A 130 -38.53 5.58 7.06
C ASN A 130 -37.49 6.43 7.78
N ASN A 131 -36.39 6.76 7.10
CA ASN A 131 -36.31 8.11 6.50
C ASN A 131 -35.14 8.26 5.53
N ALA A 132 -35.42 8.99 4.45
CA ALA A 132 -34.45 9.66 3.59
C ALA A 132 -33.79 10.83 4.35
N ASP A 133 -32.80 11.45 3.71
CA ASP A 133 -31.98 12.58 4.19
C ASP A 133 -30.73 12.22 4.99
N ILE A 134 -29.65 11.88 4.26
CA ILE A 134 -28.30 12.25 4.70
C ILE A 134 -27.68 13.12 3.61
N ALA A 135 -27.89 14.42 3.80
CA ALA A 135 -27.15 15.48 3.15
C ALA A 135 -25.68 15.42 3.61
N ASN A 136 -24.80 15.22 2.64
CA ASN A 136 -23.72 16.16 2.29
C ASN A 136 -23.01 16.89 3.47
N THR A 137 -22.28 16.16 4.30
CA THR A 137 -21.27 16.73 5.21
C THR A 137 -20.20 15.68 5.52
N SER A 138 -19.14 15.60 4.71
CA SER A 138 -17.76 15.28 5.15
C SER A 138 -16.83 15.09 3.93
N SER A 139 -16.38 16.19 3.32
CA SER A 139 -15.32 16.16 2.28
C SER A 139 -14.18 17.13 2.59
N LYS A 140 -14.00 17.50 3.87
CA LYS A 140 -13.06 18.54 4.29
C LYS A 140 -12.10 18.02 5.36
N SER A 141 -11.32 16.97 5.06
CA SER A 141 -10.10 16.67 5.82
C SER A 141 -9.07 15.75 5.14
N ILE A 142 -9.26 15.29 3.90
CA ILE A 142 -8.32 14.34 3.25
C ILE A 142 -7.22 15.04 2.43
N ALA A 143 -7.36 16.35 2.16
CA ALA A 143 -6.41 17.09 1.32
C ALA A 143 -5.15 17.61 2.04
N GLU A 144 -4.91 17.21 3.30
CA GLU A 144 -3.69 17.53 4.06
C GLU A 144 -2.80 16.30 4.27
N SER A 145 -2.78 15.36 3.32
CA SER A 145 -1.62 14.46 3.21
C SER A 145 -0.44 15.30 2.73
N LYS A 146 0.19 15.98 3.69
CA LYS A 146 1.37 16.82 3.53
C LYS A 146 2.34 16.11 2.61
N PHE A 147 2.64 16.76 1.50
CA PHE A 147 3.87 16.61 0.76
C PHE A 147 5.02 16.67 1.78
N ARG A 148 5.51 15.51 2.21
CA ARG A 148 6.58 15.44 3.18
C ARG A 148 7.84 15.74 2.40
N GLU A 149 8.22 17.01 2.37
CA GLU A 149 9.58 17.41 2.00
C GLU A 149 10.53 16.50 2.77
N TRP A 150 11.35 15.75 2.03
CA TRP A 150 12.36 14.90 2.64
C TRP A 150 13.23 15.79 3.50
N THR A 151 13.32 15.47 4.78
CA THR A 151 14.16 16.25 5.68
C THR A 151 15.61 16.08 5.25
N ASP A 152 16.43 17.10 5.52
CA ASP A 152 17.89 16.99 5.30
C ASP A 152 18.47 15.78 6.05
N GLU A 153 17.82 15.29 7.12
CA GLU A 153 18.14 14.05 7.82
C GLU A 153 17.77 12.76 7.06
N GLU A 154 16.72 12.75 6.24
CA GLU A 154 16.37 11.61 5.38
C GLU A 154 17.29 11.55 4.16
N LEU A 155 17.56 12.70 3.56
CA LEU A 155 18.63 12.88 2.58
C LEU A 155 20.00 12.49 3.17
N GLU A 156 20.27 12.84 4.44
CA GLU A 156 21.46 12.40 5.15
C GLU A 156 21.43 10.91 5.47
N LYS A 157 20.28 10.26 5.71
CA LYS A 157 20.21 8.81 5.92
C LYS A 157 20.54 8.02 4.66
N PHE A 158 20.16 8.55 3.48
CA PHE A 158 20.62 8.01 2.19
C PHE A 158 22.11 8.30 1.95
N SER A 159 22.64 9.43 2.45
CA SER A 159 24.07 9.77 2.40
C SER A 159 24.92 9.00 3.45
N LYS A 160 24.35 8.65 4.60
CA LYS A 160 24.97 7.93 5.74
C LYS A 160 24.98 6.42 5.56
N PHE A 161 24.29 5.88 4.56
CA PHE A 161 24.70 4.60 3.93
C PHE A 161 26.00 4.83 3.16
N GLY A 162 27.04 5.27 3.88
CA GLY A 162 28.32 5.68 3.37
C GLY A 162 28.86 4.61 2.44
N PHE A 163 28.68 4.90 1.16
CA PHE A 163 29.11 4.10 0.04
C PHE A 163 30.60 3.81 0.21
N LYS A 164 30.93 2.57 0.55
CA LYS A 164 32.14 2.00 -0.02
C LYS A 164 31.94 2.12 -1.53
N ASN A 165 32.91 2.70 -2.24
CA ASN A 165 32.89 3.08 -3.67
C ASN A 165 32.63 1.92 -4.67
N GLN A 166 31.90 0.88 -4.31
CA GLN A 166 31.50 -0.24 -5.15
C GLN A 166 30.13 -0.75 -4.68
N GLU A 167 29.08 0.05 -4.84
CA GLU A 167 27.76 -0.59 -5.02
C GLU A 167 27.84 -1.41 -6.30
N SER A 168 27.37 -2.66 -6.22
CA SER A 168 27.26 -3.50 -7.40
C SER A 168 26.26 -2.88 -8.37
N ASP A 169 26.49 -3.02 -9.68
CA ASP A 169 25.52 -2.54 -10.65
C ASP A 169 24.13 -3.19 -10.46
N ASP A 170 24.08 -4.39 -9.88
CA ASP A 170 22.82 -5.06 -9.51
C ASP A 170 22.09 -4.35 -8.37
N GLU A 171 22.82 -3.85 -7.38
CA GLU A 171 22.26 -3.05 -6.27
C GLU A 171 21.75 -1.71 -6.81
N LYS A 172 22.54 -1.03 -7.65
CA LYS A 172 22.11 0.17 -8.37
C LYS A 172 20.81 -0.07 -9.15
N ALA A 173 20.75 -1.14 -9.93
CA ALA A 173 19.55 -1.48 -10.71
C ALA A 173 18.33 -1.77 -9.83
N ALA A 174 18.51 -2.45 -8.70
CA ALA A 174 17.44 -2.71 -7.74
C ALA A 174 16.92 -1.40 -7.11
N LEU A 175 17.82 -0.49 -6.75
CA LEU A 175 17.48 0.82 -6.22
C LEU A 175 16.67 1.66 -7.23
N LEU A 176 17.08 1.67 -8.50
CA LEU A 176 16.35 2.36 -9.56
C LEU A 176 14.93 1.80 -9.73
N LEU A 177 14.75 0.48 -9.69
CA LEU A 177 13.42 -0.14 -9.80
C LEU A 177 12.53 0.19 -8.60
N TYR A 178 13.11 0.22 -7.40
CA TYR A 178 12.39 0.64 -6.20
C TYR A 178 11.89 2.09 -6.33
N GLN A 179 12.77 3.01 -6.71
CA GLN A 179 12.43 4.43 -6.89
C GLN A 179 11.38 4.62 -8.00
N LEU A 180 11.48 3.87 -9.10
CA LEU A 180 10.48 3.90 -10.18
C LEU A 180 9.10 3.53 -9.65
N ASN A 181 9.00 2.47 -8.85
CA ASN A 181 7.73 2.02 -8.27
C ASN A 181 7.14 3.05 -7.31
N GLU A 182 7.96 3.73 -6.50
CA GLU A 182 7.50 4.84 -5.65
C GLU A 182 6.87 5.96 -6.48
N LEU A 183 7.55 6.45 -7.53
CA LEU A 183 7.01 7.51 -8.39
C LEU A 183 5.74 7.07 -9.13
N MET A 184 5.67 5.82 -9.58
CA MET A 184 4.46 5.27 -10.19
C MET A 184 3.28 5.28 -9.21
N ASN A 185 3.51 5.03 -7.93
CA ASN A 185 2.45 5.07 -6.92
C ASN A 185 2.01 6.51 -6.64
N MET A 186 2.95 7.47 -6.58
CA MET A 186 2.61 8.90 -6.48
C MET A 186 1.72 9.35 -7.64
N VAL A 187 2.06 8.99 -8.88
CA VAL A 187 1.25 9.31 -10.07
C VAL A 187 -0.14 8.67 -10.00
N LYS A 188 -0.26 7.43 -9.51
CA LYS A 188 -1.57 6.78 -9.31
C LYS A 188 -2.41 7.53 -8.27
N ASP A 189 -1.83 8.00 -7.19
CA ASP A 189 -2.56 8.72 -6.14
C ASP A 189 -3.01 10.11 -6.59
N LEU A 190 -2.19 10.80 -7.39
CA LEU A 190 -2.59 12.03 -8.07
C LEU A 190 -3.73 11.80 -9.06
N ARG A 191 -3.70 10.69 -9.82
CA ARG A 191 -4.79 10.31 -10.73
C ARG A 191 -6.11 10.06 -10.00
N LYS A 192 -6.07 9.40 -8.83
CA LYS A 192 -7.26 9.23 -7.97
C LYS A 192 -7.82 10.57 -7.47
N SER A 193 -6.96 11.57 -7.35
CA SER A 193 -7.33 12.94 -6.97
C SER A 193 -7.76 13.81 -8.16
N GLU A 194 -8.06 13.19 -9.32
CA GLU A 194 -8.48 13.85 -10.57
C GLU A 194 -7.50 14.92 -11.09
N LYS A 195 -6.21 14.78 -10.78
CA LYS A 195 -5.16 15.66 -11.29
C LYS A 195 -4.67 15.18 -12.66
N ASN A 196 -4.27 16.13 -13.51
CA ASN A 196 -3.70 15.80 -14.81
C ASN A 196 -2.27 15.29 -14.63
N VAL A 197 -2.07 14.00 -14.86
CA VAL A 197 -0.77 13.33 -14.70
C VAL A 197 -0.21 12.80 -16.01
N LEU A 198 -0.67 13.32 -17.15
CA LEU A 198 -0.27 12.80 -18.47
C LEU A 198 1.24 12.87 -18.70
N ILE A 199 1.84 14.03 -18.38
CA ILE A 199 3.28 14.26 -18.57
C ILE A 199 4.13 13.33 -17.69
N PRO A 200 3.96 13.30 -16.35
CA PRO A 200 4.76 12.39 -15.51
C PRO A 200 4.52 10.91 -15.84
N ASP A 201 3.29 10.50 -16.21
CA ASP A 201 3.02 9.11 -16.63
C ASP A 201 3.80 8.72 -17.90
N LEU A 202 3.88 9.61 -18.89
CA LEU A 202 4.66 9.36 -20.10
C LEU A 202 6.16 9.27 -19.80
N MET A 203 6.68 10.19 -18.99
CA MET A 203 8.08 10.19 -18.60
C MET A 203 8.48 8.91 -17.84
N LEU A 204 7.60 8.40 -16.95
CA LEU A 204 7.81 7.15 -16.23
C LEU A 204 7.97 5.94 -17.16
N ARG A 205 7.22 5.88 -18.27
CA ARG A 205 7.36 4.80 -19.26
C ARG A 205 8.70 4.85 -19.99
N ILE A 206 9.18 6.06 -20.30
CA ILE A 206 10.50 6.26 -20.91
C ILE A 206 11.59 5.87 -19.91
N LEU A 207 11.42 6.24 -18.64
CA LEU A 207 12.35 5.91 -17.57
C LEU A 207 12.45 4.39 -17.34
N ASP A 208 11.31 3.68 -17.28
CA ASP A 208 11.26 2.22 -17.14
C ASP A 208 12.05 1.52 -18.27
N SER A 209 11.85 1.96 -19.51
CA SER A 209 12.59 1.45 -20.67
C SER A 209 14.10 1.70 -20.56
N LYS A 210 14.52 2.85 -20.01
CA LYS A 210 15.94 3.16 -19.79
C LYS A 210 16.55 2.34 -18.66
N ILE A 211 15.81 2.10 -17.58
CA ILE A 211 16.25 1.23 -16.48
C ILE A 211 16.44 -0.20 -17.01
N ALA A 212 15.49 -0.71 -17.81
CA ALA A 212 15.62 -2.02 -18.45
C ALA A 212 16.87 -2.11 -19.35
N PHE A 213 17.18 -1.06 -20.10
CA PHE A 213 18.40 -0.98 -20.90
C PHE A 213 19.67 -0.94 -20.05
N TYR A 214 19.69 -0.12 -18.99
CA TYR A 214 20.82 -0.02 -18.06
C TYR A 214 21.17 -1.36 -17.40
N LYS A 215 20.16 -2.16 -17.02
CA LYS A 215 20.34 -3.53 -16.48
C LYS A 215 21.12 -4.46 -17.40
N VAL A 216 21.11 -4.20 -18.72
CA VAL A 216 21.87 -4.99 -19.69
C VAL A 216 23.21 -4.34 -19.99
N ALA A 217 23.23 -3.02 -20.20
CA ALA A 217 24.40 -2.31 -20.68
C ALA A 217 25.43 -1.98 -19.59
N ARG A 218 24.99 -1.76 -18.34
CA ARG A 218 25.82 -1.46 -17.16
C ARG A 218 26.78 -0.27 -17.38
N LYS A 219 26.31 0.75 -18.11
CA LYS A 219 27.08 1.96 -18.38
C LYS A 219 26.77 3.02 -17.32
N GLU A 220 27.81 3.54 -16.67
CA GLU A 220 27.66 4.58 -15.65
C GLU A 220 27.01 5.86 -16.20
N GLU A 221 27.35 6.26 -17.43
CA GLU A 221 26.72 7.42 -18.08
C GLU A 221 25.20 7.29 -18.24
N ASP A 222 24.68 6.07 -18.39
CA ASP A 222 23.25 5.82 -18.49
C ASP A 222 22.60 5.90 -17.11
N TYR A 223 23.29 5.47 -16.05
CA TYR A 223 22.87 5.62 -14.66
C TYR A 223 22.66 7.10 -14.31
N ASP A 224 23.65 7.96 -14.56
CA ASP A 224 23.55 9.40 -14.25
C ASP A 224 22.38 10.07 -14.97
N LYS A 225 22.14 9.71 -16.25
CA LYS A 225 20.99 10.21 -17.02
C LYS A 225 19.67 9.76 -16.41
N ILE A 226 19.58 8.50 -15.98
CA ILE A 226 18.40 7.95 -15.31
C ILE A 226 18.13 8.73 -14.02
N ILE A 227 19.15 8.99 -13.20
CA ILE A 227 19.02 9.80 -11.98
C ILE A 227 18.55 11.22 -12.29
N SER A 228 19.07 11.85 -13.34
CA SER A 228 18.59 13.17 -13.77
C SER A 228 17.11 13.14 -14.19
N MET A 229 16.68 12.10 -14.89
CA MET A 229 15.27 11.92 -15.26
C MET A 229 14.37 11.68 -14.05
N PHE A 230 14.83 10.93 -13.04
CA PHE A 230 14.11 10.77 -11.78
C PHE A 230 13.80 12.12 -11.14
N ASN A 231 14.80 13.01 -11.06
CA ASN A 231 14.63 14.34 -10.49
C ASN A 231 13.69 15.22 -11.32
N GLU A 232 13.73 15.10 -12.65
CA GLU A 232 12.80 15.80 -13.53
C GLU A 232 11.36 15.34 -13.33
N ILE A 233 11.13 14.03 -13.28
CA ILE A 233 9.79 13.45 -13.05
C ILE A 233 9.27 13.84 -11.68
N LYS A 234 10.11 13.85 -10.64
CA LYS A 234 9.72 14.34 -9.31
C LYS A 234 9.19 15.77 -9.38
N ARG A 235 9.91 16.68 -10.04
CA ARG A 235 9.45 18.07 -10.23
C ARG A 235 8.11 18.17 -10.96
N GLU A 236 7.89 17.36 -12.00
CA GLU A 236 6.61 17.32 -12.71
C GLU A 236 5.47 16.78 -11.84
N ILE A 237 5.73 15.73 -11.05
CA ILE A 237 4.77 15.20 -10.06
C ILE A 237 4.43 16.27 -9.04
N ASP A 238 5.42 17.01 -8.54
CA ASP A 238 5.24 18.09 -7.57
C ASP A 238 4.41 19.23 -8.17
N TYR A 239 4.69 19.59 -9.42
CA TYR A 239 3.91 20.57 -10.16
C TYR A 239 2.43 20.15 -10.29
N CYS A 240 2.18 18.93 -10.79
CA CYS A 240 0.83 18.36 -10.86
C CYS A 240 0.15 18.32 -9.49
N SER A 241 0.91 18.10 -8.41
CA SER A 241 0.37 18.06 -7.04
C SER A 241 -0.12 19.43 -6.55
N GLN A 242 0.38 20.53 -7.11
CA GLN A 242 -0.05 21.89 -6.75
C GLN A 242 -1.20 22.39 -7.62
N GLU A 243 -1.47 21.76 -8.76
CA GLU A 243 -2.59 22.12 -9.62
C GLU A 243 -3.93 21.87 -8.90
N THR A 244 -4.85 22.83 -9.05
CA THR A 244 -6.25 22.63 -8.64
C THR A 244 -6.87 21.54 -9.51
N PRO A 245 -7.71 20.65 -8.96
CA PRO A 245 -8.36 19.60 -9.73
C PRO A 245 -9.01 20.18 -10.99
N TYR A 246 -8.65 19.64 -12.14
CA TYR A 246 -9.19 20.09 -13.41
C TYR A 246 -10.55 19.42 -13.62
N SER A 247 -11.63 20.11 -13.26
CA SER A 247 -12.99 19.69 -13.60
C SER A 247 -13.30 20.15 -15.02
N PHE A 248 -13.33 19.21 -15.96
CA PHE A 248 -13.78 19.48 -17.33
C PHE A 248 -15.19 20.10 -17.36
N THR A 249 -16.04 19.72 -16.40
CA THR A 249 -17.37 20.31 -16.20
C THR A 249 -17.28 21.79 -15.86
N ASP A 250 -16.35 22.19 -14.99
CA ASP A 250 -16.17 23.58 -14.59
C ASP A 250 -15.67 24.43 -15.77
N GLU A 251 -14.82 23.85 -16.63
CA GLU A 251 -14.38 24.53 -17.85
C GLU A 251 -15.50 24.69 -18.88
N ILE A 252 -16.33 23.66 -19.07
CA ILE A 252 -17.52 23.76 -19.91
C ILE A 252 -18.45 24.84 -19.36
N ILE A 253 -18.73 24.84 -18.05
CA ILE A 253 -19.60 25.84 -17.41
C ILE A 253 -19.03 27.23 -17.62
N LYS A 254 -17.74 27.44 -17.35
CA LYS A 254 -17.05 28.72 -17.55
C LYS A 254 -17.13 29.20 -19.01
N THR A 255 -16.98 28.28 -19.97
CA THR A 255 -17.08 28.57 -21.41
C THR A 255 -18.50 28.96 -21.80
N LEU A 256 -19.51 28.24 -21.32
CA LEU A 256 -20.92 28.54 -21.58
C LEU A 256 -21.34 29.88 -20.95
N GLU A 257 -20.84 30.19 -19.75
CA GLU A 257 -21.07 31.48 -19.10
C GLU A 257 -20.46 32.63 -19.90
N LEU A 258 -19.23 32.48 -20.39
CA LEU A 258 -18.59 33.46 -21.27
C LEU A 258 -19.40 33.69 -22.55
N GLN A 259 -19.88 32.63 -23.21
CA GLN A 259 -20.74 32.76 -24.39
C GLN A 259 -22.06 33.48 -24.07
N ARG A 260 -22.65 33.21 -22.90
CA ARG A 260 -23.88 33.88 -22.44
C ARG A 260 -23.69 35.37 -22.24
N VAL A 261 -22.53 35.80 -21.73
CA VAL A 261 -22.19 37.22 -21.56
C VAL A 261 -22.02 37.92 -22.91
N VAL A 262 -21.39 37.26 -23.88
CA VAL A 262 -21.23 37.80 -25.24
C VAL A 262 -22.58 37.99 -25.93
N MET A 263 -23.49 37.02 -25.81
CA MET A 263 -24.82 37.11 -26.44
C MET A 263 -25.72 38.21 -25.86
N LYS A 264 -25.53 38.61 -24.59
CA LYS A 264 -26.32 39.71 -23.99
C LYS A 264 -25.89 41.12 -24.40
N LYS A 265 -24.74 41.27 -25.08
CA LYS A 265 -24.19 42.57 -25.49
C LYS A 265 -24.53 42.96 -26.94
N ILE A 266 -25.22 42.08 -27.68
CA ILE A 266 -25.71 42.30 -29.05
C ILE A 266 -27.19 42.66 -28.97
#